data_AF-A0A382Q388-F1
#
_entry.id   AF-A0A382Q388-F1
#
_cell.length_a   1.000
_cell.length_b   1.000
_cell.length_c   1.000
_cell.angle_alpha   90.00
_cell.angle_beta   90.00
_cell.angle_gamma   90.00
#
_symmetry.space_group_name_H-M   'P 1'
#
loop_
_entity.id
_entity.type
_entity.pdbx_description
1 polymer ?
#
loop_
_entity_poly.entity_id
_entity_poly.type
_entity_poly.pdbx_seq_one_letter_code
_entity_poly.pdbx_strand_id
1 'polypeptide(L)'
;MAKLFDKTKGSSLGSGKIMPPGSLLDQALLGTLARYRRSVASSYSPIGLDDLSSVFAAAGKGEVFLSEKLDGELWFLVLQDKEAFLANSRGCVIHGKLPFLTKAQGIAKKTGDQLAIFAGEFYATSAAGKDRPRTADLSAALAGGKGKADQLYFAVFDIVELHTEDEDLTTYGAKLEKLTGMFGEGE
;
A
#
# COMPACT_ATOMS: atom_id res chain seq x y z
N MET A 1 -17.22 5.61 18.66
CA MET A 1 -16.46 4.95 17.58
C MET A 1 -15.26 4.25 18.19
N ALA A 2 -14.97 3.02 17.78
CA ALA A 2 -13.80 2.30 18.26
C ALA A 2 -12.53 2.95 17.72
N LYS A 3 -11.48 3.03 18.54
CA LYS A 3 -10.19 3.57 18.11
C LYS A 3 -9.50 2.53 17.22
N LEU A 4 -9.28 2.83 15.93
CA LEU A 4 -8.68 1.88 14.97
C LEU A 4 -7.24 1.50 15.34
N PHE A 5 -6.47 2.43 15.88
CA PHE A 5 -5.08 2.21 16.28
C PHE A 5 -4.65 3.09 17.44
N ASP A 6 -3.68 2.61 18.22
CA ASP A 6 -3.04 3.38 19.27
C ASP A 6 -2.12 4.47 18.69
N LYS A 7 -2.16 5.67 19.26
CA LYS A 7 -1.42 6.88 18.86
C LYS A 7 -0.35 7.28 19.90
N THR A 8 -0.14 6.48 20.95
CA THR A 8 0.68 6.88 22.13
C THR A 8 2.18 6.58 22.01
N LYS A 9 2.59 5.47 21.36
CA LYS A 9 3.99 4.96 21.37
C LYS A 9 4.79 5.20 20.08
N GLY A 10 4.45 6.23 19.31
CA GLY A 10 4.98 6.44 17.97
C GLY A 10 6.21 7.34 17.88
N SER A 11 7.06 7.08 16.88
CA SER A 11 8.20 7.92 16.50
C SER A 11 7.79 8.93 15.40
N SER A 12 8.45 10.08 15.36
CA SER A 12 8.19 11.10 14.34
C SER A 12 8.69 10.66 12.96
N LEU A 13 7.88 10.89 11.93
CA LEU A 13 8.22 10.67 10.52
C LEU A 13 7.84 11.91 9.73
N GLY A 14 8.72 12.91 9.69
CA GLY A 14 8.38 14.25 9.18
C GLY A 14 7.23 14.89 9.96
N SER A 15 6.16 15.22 9.25
CA SER A 15 4.88 15.71 9.82
C SER A 15 3.88 14.57 10.11
N GLY A 16 4.28 13.32 9.93
CA GLY A 16 3.57 12.12 10.32
C GLY A 16 4.19 11.42 11.54
N LYS A 17 3.64 10.25 11.86
CA LYS A 17 4.15 9.33 12.88
C LYS A 17 4.13 7.91 12.37
N ILE A 18 5.12 7.13 12.82
CA ILE A 18 5.14 5.68 12.68
C ILE A 18 4.96 5.04 14.06
N MET A 19 3.97 4.15 14.14
CA MET A 19 3.59 3.42 15.34
C MET A 19 4.15 2.00 15.27
N PRO A 20 4.65 1.43 16.38
CA PRO A 20 5.29 0.11 16.41
C PRO A 20 4.29 -1.03 16.15
N PRO A 21 4.76 -2.27 15.96
CA PRO A 21 3.90 -3.46 15.86
C PRO A 21 2.90 -3.55 17.02
N GLY A 22 1.70 -4.04 16.72
CA GLY A 22 0.60 -4.13 17.69
C GLY A 22 -0.13 -2.80 17.97
N SER A 23 0.17 -1.73 17.23
CA SER A 23 -0.55 -0.47 17.35
C SER A 23 -1.91 -0.50 16.66
N LEU A 24 -2.08 -1.33 15.62
CA LEU A 24 -3.39 -1.57 15.02
C LEU A 24 -4.27 -2.39 15.97
N LEU A 25 -5.39 -1.80 16.43
CA LEU A 25 -6.25 -2.39 17.46
C LEU A 25 -7.37 -3.24 16.84
N ASP A 26 -7.80 -2.91 15.63
CA ASP A 26 -8.80 -3.69 14.90
C ASP A 26 -8.23 -5.04 14.45
N GLN A 27 -8.69 -6.11 15.11
CA GLN A 27 -8.23 -7.48 14.83
C GLN A 27 -8.79 -8.05 13.53
N ALA A 28 -9.97 -7.61 13.09
CA ALA A 28 -10.55 -8.05 11.84
C ALA A 28 -9.73 -7.49 10.68
N LEU A 29 -9.44 -6.18 10.72
CA LEU A 29 -8.56 -5.52 9.77
C LEU A 29 -7.17 -6.18 9.74
N LEU A 30 -6.54 -6.37 10.91
CA LEU A 30 -5.24 -7.06 10.98
C LEU A 30 -5.28 -8.47 10.37
N GLY A 31 -6.37 -9.20 10.60
CA GLY A 31 -6.63 -10.51 10.01
C GLY A 31 -6.68 -10.46 8.48
N THR A 32 -7.38 -9.47 7.91
CA THR A 32 -7.45 -9.22 6.46
C THR A 32 -6.06 -8.94 5.88
N LEU A 33 -5.29 -8.03 6.49
CA LEU A 33 -3.93 -7.68 6.02
C LEU A 33 -3.00 -8.90 6.07
N ALA A 34 -3.06 -9.67 7.15
CA ALA A 34 -2.23 -10.85 7.33
C ALA A 34 -2.62 -11.99 6.37
N ARG A 35 -3.91 -12.14 6.06
CA ARG A 35 -4.40 -13.10 5.06
C ARG A 35 -3.87 -12.73 3.68
N TYR A 36 -4.04 -11.48 3.25
CA TYR A 36 -3.55 -11.02 1.95
C TYR A 36 -2.05 -11.28 1.77
N ARG A 37 -1.23 -10.92 2.77
CA ARG A 37 0.21 -11.19 2.74
C ARG A 37 0.51 -12.67 2.52
N ARG A 38 -0.18 -13.57 3.23
CA ARG A 38 0.04 -15.02 3.14
C ARG A 38 -0.45 -15.63 1.82
N SER A 39 -1.57 -15.18 1.28
CA SER A 39 -2.20 -15.82 0.11
C SER A 39 -1.81 -15.22 -1.23
N VAL A 40 -1.57 -13.90 -1.29
CA VAL A 40 -1.29 -13.19 -2.54
C VAL A 40 0.17 -12.77 -2.59
N ALA A 41 0.63 -11.96 -1.64
CA ALA A 41 2.01 -11.44 -1.71
C ALA A 41 3.07 -12.55 -1.62
N SER A 42 2.80 -13.60 -0.84
CA SER A 42 3.75 -14.72 -0.70
C SER A 42 3.77 -15.67 -1.90
N SER A 43 2.81 -15.58 -2.84
CA SER A 43 2.81 -16.41 -4.05
C SER A 43 3.67 -15.81 -5.17
N TYR A 44 4.14 -14.58 -5.02
CA TYR A 44 5.03 -13.95 -5.99
C TYR A 44 6.34 -14.71 -6.06
N SER A 45 6.71 -15.10 -7.28
CA SER A 45 7.90 -15.89 -7.56
C SER A 45 8.74 -15.17 -8.60
N PRO A 46 10.08 -15.16 -8.45
CA PRO A 46 10.94 -14.69 -9.52
C PRO A 46 10.78 -15.60 -10.74
N ILE A 47 10.73 -15.00 -11.92
CA ILE A 47 10.61 -15.70 -13.20
C ILE A 47 11.87 -15.40 -14.02
N GLY A 48 12.52 -16.45 -14.52
CA GLY A 48 13.65 -16.32 -15.44
C GLY A 48 13.20 -15.87 -16.82
N LEU A 49 14.11 -15.28 -17.60
CA LEU A 49 13.80 -14.86 -18.98
C LEU A 49 13.34 -16.04 -19.85
N ASP A 50 13.96 -17.21 -19.69
CA ASP A 50 13.61 -18.43 -20.42
C ASP A 50 12.21 -18.95 -20.07
N ASP A 51 11.73 -18.64 -18.86
CA ASP A 51 10.43 -19.05 -18.35
C ASP A 51 9.29 -18.08 -18.73
N LEU A 52 9.59 -16.88 -19.26
CA LEU A 52 8.57 -15.88 -19.60
C LEU A 52 7.52 -16.42 -20.57
N SER A 53 7.94 -17.24 -21.54
CA SER A 53 7.03 -17.88 -22.51
C SER A 53 5.95 -18.72 -21.82
N SER A 54 6.29 -19.40 -20.73
CA SER A 54 5.37 -20.22 -19.95
C SER A 54 4.32 -19.38 -19.19
N VAL A 55 4.69 -18.17 -18.76
CA VAL A 55 3.77 -17.23 -18.10
C VAL A 55 2.70 -16.76 -19.08
N PHE A 56 3.11 -16.34 -20.29
CA PHE A 56 2.17 -15.95 -21.34
C PHE A 56 1.30 -17.13 -21.79
N ALA A 57 1.88 -18.33 -21.89
CA ALA A 57 1.12 -19.54 -22.22
C ALA A 57 0.09 -19.89 -21.13
N ALA A 58 0.45 -19.75 -19.85
CA ALA A 58 -0.46 -20.00 -18.72
C ALA A 58 -1.59 -18.97 -18.65
N ALA A 59 -1.33 -17.72 -19.01
CA ALA A 59 -2.36 -16.70 -19.17
C ALA A 59 -3.33 -17.02 -20.33
N GLY A 60 -2.88 -17.80 -21.32
CA GLY A 60 -3.68 -18.22 -22.47
C GLY A 60 -4.14 -17.02 -23.30
N LYS A 61 -5.45 -16.76 -23.34
CA LYS A 61 -6.04 -15.57 -23.98
C LYS A 61 -6.31 -14.42 -22.99
N GLY A 62 -5.93 -14.59 -21.72
CA GLY A 62 -6.07 -13.58 -20.69
C GLY A 62 -5.07 -12.44 -20.83
N GLU A 63 -5.35 -11.34 -20.15
CA GLU A 63 -4.47 -10.17 -20.13
C GLU A 63 -3.29 -10.37 -19.19
N VAL A 64 -2.12 -9.89 -19.61
CA VAL A 64 -0.91 -9.82 -18.78
C VAL A 64 -0.56 -8.37 -18.55
N PHE A 65 -0.41 -8.00 -17.30
CA PHE A 65 -0.11 -6.63 -16.88
C PHE A 65 1.35 -6.55 -16.44
N LEU A 66 2.01 -5.46 -16.81
CA LEU A 66 3.40 -5.20 -16.46
C LEU A 66 3.49 -3.87 -15.70
N SER A 67 4.27 -3.87 -14.63
CA SER A 67 4.61 -2.68 -13.87
C SER A 67 6.10 -2.68 -13.54
N GLU A 68 6.64 -1.52 -13.19
CA GLU A 68 7.97 -1.46 -12.60
C GLU A 68 7.97 -2.19 -11.25
N LYS A 69 9.05 -2.94 -10.98
CA LYS A 69 9.27 -3.53 -9.66
C LYS A 69 9.91 -2.51 -8.72
N LEU A 70 9.07 -1.86 -7.94
CA LEU A 70 9.46 -1.12 -6.75
C LEU A 70 10.00 -2.10 -5.69
N ASP A 71 10.98 -1.67 -4.91
CA ASP A 71 11.67 -2.49 -3.92
C ASP A 71 11.65 -1.75 -2.60
N GLY A 72 10.60 -2.00 -1.83
CA GLY A 72 10.37 -1.44 -0.52
C GLY A 72 9.73 -2.50 0.37
N GLU A 73 8.64 -2.15 1.03
CA GLU A 73 7.88 -3.06 1.88
C GLU A 73 6.40 -3.08 1.49
N LEU A 74 5.78 -4.25 1.57
CA LEU A 74 4.32 -4.37 1.48
C LEU A 74 3.64 -3.66 2.65
N TRP A 75 2.86 -2.65 2.33
CA TRP A 75 1.98 -1.94 3.26
C TRP A 75 0.59 -1.81 2.66
N PHE A 76 -0.37 -1.39 3.48
CA PHE A 76 -1.76 -1.27 3.10
C PHE A 76 -2.25 0.13 3.41
N LEU A 77 -2.80 0.81 2.42
CA LEU A 77 -3.56 2.03 2.64
C LEU A 77 -4.97 1.67 3.10
N VAL A 78 -5.34 2.15 4.26
CA VAL A 78 -6.65 1.95 4.86
C VAL A 78 -7.38 3.29 4.87
N LEU A 79 -8.57 3.30 4.28
CA LEU A 79 -9.51 4.41 4.33
C LEU A 79 -10.72 3.94 5.14
N GLN A 80 -11.04 4.65 6.21
CA GLN A 80 -12.19 4.33 7.06
C GLN A 80 -12.55 5.55 7.90
N ASP A 81 -13.85 5.79 8.13
CA ASP A 81 -14.34 6.92 8.94
C ASP A 81 -13.75 8.27 8.50
N LYS A 82 -13.58 8.46 7.19
CA LYS A 82 -12.95 9.64 6.58
C LYS A 82 -11.51 9.88 7.06
N GLU A 83 -10.81 8.89 7.61
CA GLU A 83 -9.37 8.92 7.89
C GLU A 83 -8.60 8.07 6.88
N ALA A 84 -7.35 8.46 6.60
CA ALA A 84 -6.41 7.67 5.81
C ALA A 84 -5.13 7.39 6.63
N PHE A 85 -4.69 6.14 6.63
CA PHE A 85 -3.44 5.72 7.26
C PHE A 85 -2.85 4.50 6.54
N LEU A 86 -1.55 4.26 6.70
CA LEU A 86 -0.96 2.98 6.29
C LEU A 86 -0.93 2.03 7.48
N ALA A 87 -1.14 0.75 7.22
CA ALA A 87 -0.85 -0.32 8.16
C ALA A 87 -0.12 -1.46 7.47
N ASN A 88 0.64 -2.25 8.22
CA ASN A 88 1.22 -3.49 7.70
C ASN A 88 0.65 -4.72 8.43
N SER A 89 0.96 -5.91 7.91
CA SER A 89 0.46 -7.18 8.49
C SER A 89 1.01 -7.51 9.89
N ARG A 90 1.89 -6.67 10.45
CA ARG A 90 2.41 -6.77 11.84
C ARG A 90 1.71 -5.81 12.79
N GLY A 91 0.74 -5.03 12.29
CA GLY A 91 0.04 -4.02 13.06
C GLY A 91 0.86 -2.77 13.35
N CYS A 92 1.93 -2.49 12.59
CA CYS A 92 2.49 -1.13 12.55
C CYS A 92 1.51 -0.20 11.84
N VAL A 93 1.52 1.09 12.20
CA VAL A 93 0.65 2.10 11.58
C VAL A 93 1.45 3.35 11.26
N ILE A 94 1.25 3.93 10.08
CA ILE A 94 1.77 5.26 9.72
C ILE A 94 0.59 6.19 9.50
N HIS A 95 0.60 7.34 10.17
CA HIS A 95 -0.48 8.32 10.07
C HIS A 95 0.04 9.77 10.14
N GLY A 96 -0.83 10.74 9.84
CA GLY A 96 -0.51 12.17 9.89
C GLY A 96 -0.23 12.76 8.51
N LYS A 97 0.49 13.88 8.47
CA LYS A 97 0.63 14.70 7.25
C LYS A 97 1.87 14.30 6.45
N LEU A 98 1.84 13.13 5.84
CA LEU A 98 2.80 12.76 4.79
C LEU A 98 2.22 13.16 3.41
N PRO A 99 3.05 13.48 2.40
CA PRO A 99 2.56 13.89 1.09
C PRO A 99 1.53 12.92 0.48
N PHE A 100 1.87 11.63 0.43
CA PHE A 100 0.97 10.58 -0.11
C PHE A 100 -0.29 10.37 0.76
N LEU A 101 -0.17 10.42 2.10
CA LEU A 101 -1.35 10.32 2.98
C LEU A 101 -2.27 11.52 2.86
N THR A 102 -1.74 12.71 2.56
CA THR A 102 -2.56 13.91 2.36
C THR A 102 -3.42 13.79 1.11
N LYS A 103 -2.89 13.20 0.03
CA LYS A 103 -3.67 12.84 -1.17
C LYS A 103 -4.73 11.80 -0.82
N ALA A 104 -4.34 10.69 -0.18
CA ALA A 104 -5.25 9.62 0.22
C ALA A 104 -6.37 10.09 1.17
N GLN A 105 -6.08 11.07 2.03
CA GLN A 105 -7.05 11.70 2.92
C GLN A 105 -8.17 12.42 2.14
N GLY A 106 -7.89 12.94 0.94
CA GLY A 106 -8.91 13.47 0.04
C GLY A 106 -9.85 12.38 -0.49
N ILE A 107 -9.32 11.18 -0.75
CA ILE A 107 -10.08 10.01 -1.20
C ILE A 107 -10.93 9.46 -0.05
N ALA A 108 -10.37 9.32 1.15
CA ALA A 108 -11.10 8.86 2.34
C ALA A 108 -12.35 9.70 2.63
N LYS A 109 -12.26 11.03 2.43
CA LYS A 109 -13.41 11.93 2.60
C LYS A 109 -14.55 11.64 1.61
N LYS A 110 -14.24 11.14 0.42
CA LYS A 110 -15.23 10.76 -0.61
C LYS A 110 -15.82 9.37 -0.32
N THR A 111 -14.99 8.43 0.13
CA THR A 111 -15.42 7.07 0.54
C THR A 111 -16.28 7.10 1.82
N GLY A 112 -16.16 8.15 2.63
CA GLY A 112 -16.99 8.34 3.80
C GLY A 112 -16.60 7.37 4.92
N ASP A 113 -17.60 6.68 5.46
CA ASP A 113 -17.43 5.80 6.62
C ASP A 113 -17.17 4.33 6.20
N GLN A 114 -17.18 4.03 4.90
CA GLN A 114 -16.92 2.69 4.38
C GLN A 114 -15.44 2.32 4.48
N LEU A 115 -15.17 1.06 4.81
CA LEU A 115 -13.81 0.50 4.80
C LEU A 115 -13.36 0.27 3.36
N ALA A 116 -12.17 0.78 3.04
CA ALA A 116 -11.44 0.44 1.83
C ALA A 116 -9.97 0.14 2.18
N ILE A 117 -9.45 -0.94 1.61
CA ILE A 117 -8.09 -1.43 1.85
C ILE A 117 -7.42 -1.66 0.50
N PHE A 118 -6.27 -1.02 0.32
CA PHE A 118 -5.46 -1.12 -0.89
C PHE A 118 -4.07 -1.64 -0.55
N ALA A 119 -3.61 -2.66 -1.24
CA ALA A 119 -2.24 -3.15 -1.11
C ALA A 119 -1.32 -2.29 -1.98
N GLY A 120 -0.15 -1.96 -1.43
CA GLY A 120 0.84 -1.17 -2.13
C GLY A 120 2.25 -1.38 -1.61
N GLU A 121 3.20 -0.86 -2.37
CA GLU A 121 4.60 -0.82 -1.99
C GLU A 121 4.87 0.51 -1.28
N PHE A 122 5.34 0.45 -0.04
CA PHE A 122 5.90 1.59 0.66
C PHE A 122 7.41 1.60 0.41
N TYR A 123 7.94 2.66 -0.18
CA TYR A 123 9.33 2.73 -0.60
C TYR A 123 9.89 4.13 -0.39
N ALA A 124 11.21 4.24 -0.54
CA ALA A 124 11.88 5.51 -0.59
C ALA A 124 12.71 5.64 -1.85
N THR A 125 12.80 6.86 -2.39
CA THR A 125 13.72 7.18 -3.48
C THR A 125 14.97 7.85 -2.90
N SER A 126 16.12 7.66 -3.55
CA SER A 126 17.29 8.47 -3.23
C SER A 126 17.01 9.95 -3.53
N ALA A 127 17.72 10.88 -2.88
CA ALA A 127 17.51 12.31 -3.09
C ALA A 127 17.66 12.77 -4.57
N ALA A 128 18.25 11.93 -5.43
CA ALA A 128 18.40 12.19 -6.86
C ALA A 128 17.23 11.66 -7.73
N GLY A 129 16.31 10.85 -7.18
CA GLY A 129 15.09 10.35 -7.85
C GLY A 129 15.31 9.52 -9.11
N LYS A 130 16.56 9.11 -9.39
CA LYS A 130 16.97 8.46 -10.66
C LYS A 130 17.33 6.99 -10.52
N ASP A 131 17.57 6.52 -9.30
CA ASP A 131 17.96 5.14 -9.05
C ASP A 131 16.74 4.30 -8.72
N ARG A 132 16.76 3.02 -9.15
CA ARG A 132 15.76 2.03 -8.75
C ARG A 132 15.68 1.99 -7.22
N PRO A 133 14.49 2.22 -6.61
CA PRO A 133 14.30 2.13 -5.16
C PRO A 133 14.84 0.81 -4.62
N ARG A 134 15.37 0.81 -3.39
CA ARG A 134 15.76 -0.39 -2.65
C ARG A 134 15.17 -0.39 -1.25
N THR A 135 14.91 -1.58 -0.72
CA THR A 135 14.44 -1.74 0.67
C THR A 135 15.39 -1.05 1.69
N ALA A 136 16.70 -1.01 1.40
CA ALA A 136 17.67 -0.30 2.23
C ALA A 136 17.46 1.23 2.26
N ASP A 137 16.98 1.82 1.17
CA ASP A 137 16.66 3.25 1.11
C ASP A 137 15.48 3.57 2.01
N LEU A 138 14.46 2.71 2.02
CA LEU A 138 13.32 2.84 2.93
C LEU A 138 13.77 2.76 4.38
N SER A 139 14.58 1.76 4.73
CA SER A 139 15.13 1.62 6.08
C SER A 139 15.91 2.87 6.50
N ALA A 140 16.74 3.41 5.60
CA ALA A 140 17.48 4.65 5.85
C ALA A 140 16.59 5.89 5.97
N ALA A 141 15.50 5.97 5.20
CA ALA A 141 14.53 7.06 5.29
C ALA A 141 13.75 7.03 6.61
N LEU A 142 13.32 5.84 7.04
CA LEU A 142 12.65 5.63 8.33
C LEU A 142 13.57 5.95 9.52
N ALA A 143 14.86 5.58 9.43
CA ALA A 143 15.85 5.89 10.46
C ALA A 143 16.25 7.38 10.49
N GLY A 144 16.22 8.06 9.34
CA GLY A 144 16.59 9.47 9.18
C GLY A 144 15.62 10.48 9.80
N GLY A 145 14.47 10.01 10.32
CA GLY A 145 13.50 10.84 11.03
C GLY A 145 12.90 11.94 10.15
N LYS A 146 12.82 13.17 10.67
CA LYS A 146 12.10 14.28 9.99
C LYS A 146 12.69 14.67 8.63
N GLY A 147 13.99 14.51 8.42
CA GLY A 147 14.70 15.05 7.24
C GLY A 147 14.51 14.26 5.94
N LYS A 148 13.85 13.09 5.99
CA LYS A 148 13.68 12.20 4.82
C LYS A 148 12.22 11.85 4.51
N ALA A 149 11.26 12.50 5.16
CA ALA A 149 9.85 12.19 4.95
C ALA A 149 9.37 12.49 3.52
N ASP A 150 9.96 13.47 2.85
CA ASP A 150 9.66 13.81 1.45
C ASP A 150 10.25 12.81 0.44
N GLN A 151 11.07 11.87 0.92
CA GLN A 151 11.60 10.77 0.11
C GLN A 151 10.75 9.50 0.23
N LEU A 152 9.64 9.54 0.97
CA LEU A 152 8.76 8.40 1.20
C LEU A 152 7.55 8.44 0.27
N TYR A 153 7.28 7.31 -0.36
CA TYR A 153 6.25 7.15 -1.37
C TYR A 153 5.46 5.86 -1.10
N PHE A 154 4.24 5.82 -1.61
CA PHE A 154 3.39 4.64 -1.53
C PHE A 154 2.71 4.40 -2.86
N ALA A 155 3.01 3.27 -3.50
CA ALA A 155 2.45 2.90 -4.79
C ALA A 155 1.41 1.78 -4.61
N VAL A 156 0.14 2.11 -4.81
CA VAL A 156 -0.97 1.14 -4.76
C VAL A 156 -0.91 0.25 -6.00
N PHE A 157 -1.09 -1.06 -5.82
CA PHE A 157 -1.12 -2.03 -6.94
C PHE A 157 -2.26 -3.05 -6.89
N ASP A 158 -2.99 -3.18 -5.77
CA ASP A 158 -4.16 -4.09 -5.70
C ASP A 158 -5.23 -3.55 -4.74
N ILE A 159 -6.47 -3.99 -4.96
CA ILE A 159 -7.62 -3.77 -4.11
C ILE A 159 -7.82 -5.02 -3.25
N VAL A 160 -7.68 -4.86 -1.94
CA VAL A 160 -7.89 -5.93 -0.95
C VAL A 160 -9.34 -5.96 -0.53
N GLU A 161 -9.92 -4.79 -0.27
CA GLU A 161 -11.31 -4.62 0.12
C GLU A 161 -11.79 -3.25 -0.39
N LEU A 162 -12.92 -3.24 -1.08
CA LEU A 162 -13.59 -2.01 -1.50
C LEU A 162 -15.07 -2.31 -1.64
N HIS A 163 -15.90 -1.55 -0.95
CA HIS A 163 -17.34 -1.65 -1.14
C HIS A 163 -17.74 -0.88 -2.40
N THR A 164 -18.33 -1.60 -3.35
CA THR A 164 -18.89 -1.05 -4.58
C THR A 164 -20.30 -1.63 -4.74
N GLU A 165 -21.27 -0.81 -5.13
CA GLU A 165 -22.65 -1.29 -5.28
C GLU A 165 -22.87 -2.05 -6.60
N ASP A 166 -22.10 -1.74 -7.66
CA ASP A 166 -22.33 -2.27 -9.01
C ASP A 166 -21.04 -2.56 -9.83
N GLU A 167 -19.87 -2.67 -9.18
CA GLU A 167 -18.61 -2.91 -9.89
C GLU A 167 -18.08 -4.33 -9.62
N ASP A 168 -17.88 -5.09 -10.69
CA ASP A 168 -17.22 -6.39 -10.63
C ASP A 168 -15.69 -6.23 -10.63
N LEU A 169 -15.09 -6.43 -9.47
CA LEU A 169 -13.64 -6.37 -9.24
C LEU A 169 -12.98 -7.76 -9.16
N THR A 170 -13.59 -8.79 -9.78
CA THR A 170 -13.07 -10.17 -9.78
C THR A 170 -11.82 -10.34 -10.61
N THR A 171 -11.63 -9.53 -11.65
CA THR A 171 -10.43 -9.56 -12.51
C THR A 171 -9.43 -8.49 -12.09
N TYR A 172 -8.14 -8.76 -12.31
CA TYR A 172 -7.11 -7.76 -12.04
C TYR A 172 -7.24 -6.54 -12.96
N GLY A 173 -7.65 -6.71 -14.22
CA GLY A 173 -7.88 -5.60 -15.14
C GLY A 173 -8.94 -4.61 -14.62
N ALA A 174 -10.07 -5.11 -14.13
CA ALA A 174 -11.12 -4.27 -13.53
C ALA A 174 -10.62 -3.56 -12.26
N LYS A 175 -9.85 -4.25 -11.41
CA LYS A 175 -9.22 -3.61 -10.25
C LYS A 175 -8.24 -2.51 -10.67
N LEU A 176 -7.42 -2.75 -11.69
CA LEU A 176 -6.44 -1.78 -12.18
C LEU A 176 -7.13 -0.53 -12.72
N GLU A 177 -8.19 -0.68 -13.53
CA GLU A 177 -9.00 0.44 -14.02
C GLU A 177 -9.59 1.24 -12.84
N LYS A 178 -10.13 0.56 -11.84
CA LYS A 178 -10.65 1.20 -10.62
C LYS A 178 -9.57 1.97 -9.86
N LEU A 179 -8.38 1.37 -9.70
CA LEU A 179 -7.24 2.02 -9.05
C LEU A 179 -6.81 3.28 -9.81
N THR A 180 -6.67 3.21 -11.14
CA THR A 180 -6.33 4.36 -11.99
C THR A 180 -7.38 5.46 -11.87
N GLY A 181 -8.67 5.13 -11.82
CA GLY A 181 -9.74 6.12 -11.62
C GLY A 181 -9.71 6.78 -10.23
N MET A 182 -9.28 6.06 -9.20
CA MET A 182 -9.23 6.58 -7.82
C MET A 182 -7.97 7.38 -7.51
N PHE A 183 -6.81 6.94 -7.99
CA PHE A 183 -5.50 7.48 -7.63
C PHE A 183 -4.80 8.22 -8.79
N GLY A 184 -5.28 8.08 -10.03
CA GLY A 184 -4.68 8.67 -11.24
C GLY A 184 -3.56 7.80 -11.84
N GLU A 185 -2.81 8.37 -12.79
CA GLU A 185 -1.66 7.72 -13.46
C GLU A 185 -0.33 7.81 -12.67
N GLY A 186 -0.33 8.23 -11.39
CA GLY A 186 0.93 8.33 -10.64
C GLY A 186 0.78 8.51 -9.13
N GLU A 187 1.68 7.81 -8.40
CA GLU A 187 2.03 7.85 -6.97
C GLU A 187 1.12 8.65 -6.00
#